data_AF-A0A0P1H8I9-F1
#
_entry.id   AF-A0A0P1H8I9-F1
#
_cell.length_a   1.000
_cell.length_b   1.000
_cell.length_c   1.000
_cell.angle_alpha   90.00
_cell.angle_beta   90.00
_cell.angle_gamma   90.00
#
_symmetry.space_group_name_H-M   'P 1'
#
loop_
_entity.id
_entity.type
_entity.pdbx_description
1 polymer ?
#
loop_
_entity_poly.entity_id
_entity_poly.type
_entity_poly.pdbx_seq_one_letter_code
_entity_poly.pdbx_strand_id
1 'polypeptide(L)'
;MTTKQYAARKAGAKARAEEQLANLRSETQLEVREQALEVQARRVAAEENSLKKKEAEVGAREETVSSREREVEARERVLEQETEQIRLREASLTEREAEQSLREEEAGAVLGRAEALNLGLELIRRDQLRWVPDRKGDGGRLVHGPRDAAERPLPLKMHARLEPEMSLLEILLKIIAEIIEDALHEQRMEIARDAEAVAECRRRLDLREDPVVTGILQRDNPDQRFNV
;
A
#
# COMPACT_ATOMS: atom_id res chain seq x y z
N MET A 1 63.42 -108.54 18.02
CA MET A 1 62.88 -107.39 17.25
C MET A 1 63.49 -107.41 15.87
N THR A 2 62.70 -107.56 14.81
CA THR A 2 63.23 -107.50 13.44
C THR A 2 63.46 -106.04 13.02
N THR A 3 64.42 -105.78 12.13
CA THR A 3 64.70 -104.44 11.57
C THR A 3 63.44 -103.77 10.99
N LYS A 4 62.50 -104.57 10.47
CA LYS A 4 61.18 -104.11 9.98
C LYS A 4 60.27 -103.55 11.08
N GLN A 5 60.23 -104.17 12.26
CA GLN A 5 59.41 -103.70 13.40
C GLN A 5 59.94 -102.37 13.97
N TYR A 6 61.27 -102.21 14.01
CA TYR A 6 61.90 -100.97 14.46
C TYR A 6 61.63 -99.81 13.48
N ALA A 7 61.75 -100.05 12.16
CA ALA A 7 61.46 -99.06 11.13
C ALA A 7 60.00 -98.60 11.17
N ALA A 8 59.04 -99.52 11.34
CA ALA A 8 57.61 -99.20 11.47
C ALA A 8 57.31 -98.36 12.72
N ARG A 9 57.92 -98.69 13.87
CA ARG A 9 57.74 -97.91 15.11
C ARG A 9 58.35 -96.51 15.00
N LYS A 10 59.52 -96.39 14.36
CA LYS A 10 60.18 -95.10 14.09
C LYS A 10 59.37 -94.24 13.12
N ALA A 11 58.82 -94.83 12.06
CA ALA A 11 57.93 -94.14 11.12
C ALA A 11 56.62 -93.68 11.78
N GLY A 12 55.98 -94.52 12.60
CA GLY A 12 54.77 -94.15 13.34
C GLY A 12 55.01 -93.12 14.46
N ALA A 13 56.22 -93.06 15.04
CA ALA A 13 56.60 -91.99 15.94
C ALA A 13 56.84 -90.66 15.19
N LYS A 14 57.48 -90.73 14.01
CA LYS A 14 57.70 -89.57 13.14
C LYS A 14 56.37 -88.99 12.64
N ALA A 15 55.44 -89.81 12.16
CA ALA A 15 54.12 -89.37 11.69
C ALA A 15 53.32 -88.67 12.80
N ARG A 16 53.32 -89.21 14.03
CA ARG A 16 52.67 -88.57 15.18
C ARG A 16 53.32 -87.23 15.56
N ALA A 17 54.65 -87.13 15.48
CA ALA A 17 55.35 -85.87 15.72
C ALA A 17 55.04 -84.82 14.62
N GLU A 18 54.93 -85.24 13.37
CA GLU A 18 54.55 -84.38 12.25
C GLU A 18 53.10 -83.88 12.38
N GLU A 19 52.17 -84.76 12.78
CA GLU A 19 50.77 -84.41 13.07
C GLU A 19 50.67 -83.43 14.24
N GLN A 20 51.41 -83.66 15.33
CA GLN A 20 51.46 -82.74 16.47
C GLN A 20 51.99 -81.36 16.06
N LEU A 21 53.02 -81.30 15.21
CA LEU A 21 53.53 -80.03 14.68
C LEU A 21 52.54 -79.34 13.75
N ALA A 22 51.78 -80.09 12.95
CA ALA A 22 50.73 -79.54 12.10
C ALA A 22 49.57 -78.95 12.93
N ASN A 23 49.15 -79.67 13.98
CA ASN A 23 48.12 -79.20 14.91
C ASN A 23 48.57 -77.93 15.63
N LEU A 24 49.80 -77.89 16.17
CA LEU A 24 50.35 -76.71 16.84
C LEU A 24 50.43 -75.49 15.89
N ARG A 25 50.76 -75.70 14.61
CA ARG A 25 50.74 -74.64 13.60
C ARG A 25 49.32 -74.14 13.31
N SER A 26 48.33 -75.05 13.31
CA SER A 26 46.94 -74.67 13.11
C SER A 26 46.38 -73.90 14.31
N GLU A 27 46.71 -74.32 15.54
CA GLU A 27 46.33 -73.66 16.79
C GLU A 27 46.91 -72.25 16.86
N THR A 28 48.21 -72.09 16.59
CA THR A 28 48.85 -70.77 16.56
C THR A 28 48.28 -69.85 15.47
N GLN A 29 47.89 -70.38 14.30
CA GLN A 29 47.19 -69.60 13.28
C GLN A 29 45.78 -69.19 13.70
N LEU A 30 45.06 -70.05 14.42
CA LEU A 30 43.75 -69.75 14.97
C LEU A 30 43.84 -68.67 16.05
N GLU A 31 44.79 -68.79 16.98
CA GLU A 31 45.05 -67.77 18.01
C GLU A 31 45.35 -66.39 17.40
N VAL A 32 46.19 -66.33 16.36
CA VAL A 32 46.50 -65.06 15.67
C VAL A 32 45.25 -64.48 15.00
N ARG A 33 44.40 -65.32 14.39
CA ARG A 33 43.14 -64.87 13.79
C ARG A 33 42.14 -64.39 14.84
N GLU A 34 42.04 -65.08 15.96
CA GLU A 34 41.16 -64.71 17.06
C GLU A 34 41.58 -63.36 17.65
N GLN A 35 42.87 -63.15 17.89
CA GLN A 35 43.39 -61.85 18.32
C GLN A 35 43.11 -60.74 17.31
N ALA A 36 43.27 -61.01 16.01
CA ALA A 36 42.97 -60.04 14.95
C ALA A 36 41.47 -59.68 14.92
N LEU A 37 40.59 -60.68 15.08
CA LEU A 37 39.15 -60.47 15.17
C LEU A 37 38.76 -59.70 16.43
N GLU A 38 39.40 -59.96 17.56
CA GLU A 38 39.15 -59.23 18.80
C GLU A 38 39.53 -57.74 18.67
N VAL A 39 40.69 -57.45 18.05
CA VAL A 39 41.10 -56.07 17.74
C VAL A 39 40.10 -55.39 16.81
N GLN A 40 39.62 -56.10 15.78
CA GLN A 40 38.61 -55.58 14.86
C GLN A 40 37.28 -55.31 15.59
N ALA A 41 36.83 -56.23 16.44
CA ALA A 41 35.60 -56.07 17.22
C ALA A 41 35.68 -54.86 18.15
N ARG A 42 36.82 -54.66 18.83
CA ARG A 42 37.06 -53.47 19.67
C ARG A 42 37.02 -52.18 18.86
N ARG A 43 37.58 -52.17 17.65
CA ARG A 43 37.52 -51.02 16.76
C ARG A 43 36.09 -50.70 16.33
N VAL A 44 35.33 -51.71 15.90
CA VAL A 44 33.91 -51.53 15.51
C VAL A 44 33.11 -50.99 16.68
N ALA A 45 33.27 -51.55 17.89
CA ALA A 45 32.58 -51.07 19.08
C ALA A 45 32.94 -49.61 19.41
N ALA A 46 34.18 -49.17 19.20
CA ALA A 46 34.58 -47.78 19.37
C ALA A 46 33.94 -46.85 18.33
N GLU A 47 33.86 -47.29 17.07
CA GLU A 47 33.19 -46.56 15.98
C GLU A 47 31.68 -46.44 16.24
N GLU A 48 31.00 -47.52 16.66
CA GLU A 48 29.59 -47.50 17.04
C GLU A 48 29.31 -46.52 18.18
N ASN A 49 30.15 -46.53 19.22
CA ASN A 49 30.01 -45.59 20.33
C ASN A 49 30.22 -44.13 19.90
N SER A 50 31.12 -43.90 18.93
CA SER A 50 31.34 -42.58 18.34
C SER A 50 30.12 -42.13 17.52
N LEU A 51 29.53 -43.03 16.73
CA LEU A 51 28.32 -42.75 15.95
C LEU A 51 27.12 -42.43 16.86
N LYS A 52 26.89 -43.22 17.91
CA LYS A 52 25.81 -42.96 18.88
C LYS A 52 25.92 -41.58 19.53
N LYS A 53 27.14 -41.11 19.82
CA LYS A 53 27.37 -39.76 20.34
C LYS A 53 27.02 -38.68 19.30
N LYS A 54 27.40 -38.88 18.04
CA LYS A 54 27.06 -37.96 16.95
C LYS A 54 25.55 -37.92 16.68
N GLU A 55 24.88 -39.06 16.70
CA GLU A 55 23.42 -39.15 16.56
C GLU A 55 22.71 -38.36 17.67
N ALA A 56 23.15 -38.51 18.93
CA ALA A 56 22.61 -37.74 20.05
C ALA A 56 22.86 -36.23 19.87
N GLU A 57 24.04 -35.83 19.39
CA GLU A 57 24.35 -34.42 19.12
C GLU A 57 23.47 -33.85 17.99
N VAL A 58 23.25 -34.62 16.93
CA VAL A 58 22.35 -34.24 15.83
C VAL A 58 20.92 -34.07 16.33
N GLY A 59 20.41 -35.03 17.11
CA GLY A 59 19.07 -34.92 17.69
C GLY A 59 18.88 -33.67 18.56
N ALA A 60 19.86 -33.34 19.42
CA ALA A 60 19.81 -32.12 20.22
C ALA A 60 19.81 -30.84 19.37
N ARG A 61 20.54 -30.84 18.24
CA ARG A 61 20.55 -29.72 17.28
C ARG A 61 19.21 -29.61 16.55
N GLU A 62 18.61 -30.72 16.13
CA GLU A 62 17.29 -30.73 15.49
C GLU A 62 16.20 -30.18 16.41
N GLU A 63 16.20 -30.56 17.69
CA GLU A 63 15.29 -29.98 18.68
C GLU A 63 15.48 -28.46 18.82
N THR A 64 16.72 -28.00 18.84
CA THR A 64 17.05 -26.58 18.93
C THR A 64 16.56 -25.81 17.69
N VAL A 65 16.77 -26.38 16.49
CA VAL A 65 16.29 -25.80 15.23
C VAL A 65 14.77 -25.74 15.22
N SER A 66 14.09 -26.82 15.58
CA SER A 66 12.63 -26.86 15.62
C SER A 66 12.06 -25.84 16.62
N SER A 67 12.71 -25.62 17.76
CA SER A 67 12.32 -24.57 18.70
C SER A 67 12.45 -23.17 18.10
N ARG A 68 13.53 -22.91 17.35
CA ARG A 68 13.74 -21.61 16.71
C ARG A 68 12.78 -21.36 15.56
N GLU A 69 12.45 -22.39 14.78
CA GLU A 69 11.45 -22.29 13.70
C GLU A 69 10.09 -21.87 14.26
N ARG A 70 9.65 -22.47 15.37
CA ARG A 70 8.39 -22.07 16.03
C ARG A 70 8.44 -20.63 16.55
N GLU A 71 9.59 -20.18 17.06
CA GLU A 71 9.75 -18.81 17.52
C GLU A 71 9.70 -17.82 16.34
N VAL A 72 10.33 -18.14 15.22
CA VAL A 72 10.27 -17.34 13.99
C VAL A 72 8.84 -17.27 13.48
N GLU A 73 8.15 -18.40 13.36
CA GLU A 73 6.76 -18.44 12.91
C GLU A 73 5.83 -17.60 13.82
N ALA A 74 6.05 -17.63 15.14
CA ALA A 74 5.30 -16.80 16.07
C ALA A 74 5.56 -15.30 15.85
N ARG A 75 6.82 -14.91 15.58
CA ARG A 75 7.19 -13.51 15.28
C ARG A 75 6.62 -13.05 13.94
N GLU A 76 6.63 -13.91 12.92
CA GLU A 76 6.04 -13.61 11.61
C GLU A 76 4.55 -13.29 11.73
N ARG A 77 3.78 -14.08 12.49
CA ARG A 77 2.35 -13.81 12.72
C ARG A 77 2.11 -12.48 13.45
N VAL A 78 2.97 -12.11 14.40
CA VAL A 78 2.87 -10.81 15.08
C VAL A 78 3.14 -9.67 14.11
N LEU A 79 4.19 -9.78 13.28
CA LEU A 79 4.50 -8.78 12.26
C LEU A 79 3.37 -8.64 11.24
N GLU A 80 2.75 -9.74 10.80
CA GLU A 80 1.58 -9.69 9.91
C GLU A 80 0.44 -8.89 10.54
N GLN A 81 0.13 -9.12 11.83
CA GLN A 81 -0.89 -8.35 12.53
C GLN A 81 -0.55 -6.87 12.66
N GLU A 82 0.71 -6.54 12.96
CA GLU A 82 1.17 -5.15 13.02
C GLU A 82 1.09 -4.46 11.67
N THR A 83 1.47 -5.14 10.59
CA THR A 83 1.37 -4.58 9.23
C THR A 83 -0.08 -4.28 8.83
N GLU A 84 -1.03 -5.16 9.17
CA GLU A 84 -2.44 -4.90 8.89
C GLU A 84 -2.98 -3.73 9.73
N GLN A 85 -2.56 -3.62 11.00
CA GLN A 85 -2.93 -2.47 11.83
C GLN A 85 -2.36 -1.15 11.28
N ILE A 86 -1.13 -1.15 10.79
CA ILE A 86 -0.52 0.02 10.15
C ILE A 86 -1.31 0.41 8.92
N ARG A 87 -1.64 -0.56 8.06
CA ARG A 87 -2.43 -0.34 6.84
C ARG A 87 -3.80 0.29 7.14
N LEU A 88 -4.50 -0.20 8.17
CA LEU A 88 -5.78 0.37 8.59
C LEU A 88 -5.63 1.81 9.12
N ARG A 89 -4.55 2.10 9.85
CA ARG A 89 -4.25 3.45 10.33
C ARG A 89 -3.91 4.41 9.18
N GLU A 90 -3.13 3.96 8.21
CA GLU A 90 -2.81 4.75 7.02
C GLU A 90 -4.07 5.08 6.22
N ALA A 91 -4.96 4.11 5.98
CA ALA A 91 -6.23 4.36 5.31
C ALA A 91 -7.08 5.40 6.06
N SER A 92 -7.19 5.29 7.38
CA SER A 92 -7.92 6.27 8.20
C SER A 92 -7.28 7.66 8.18
N LEU A 93 -5.95 7.75 8.13
CA LEU A 93 -5.25 9.03 8.00
C LEU A 93 -5.51 9.67 6.63
N THR A 94 -5.48 8.89 5.55
CA THR A 94 -5.76 9.41 4.21
C THR A 94 -7.19 9.96 4.08
N GLU A 95 -8.17 9.32 4.72
CA GLU A 95 -9.55 9.82 4.78
C GLU A 95 -9.65 11.15 5.53
N ARG A 96 -8.96 11.25 6.68
CA ARG A 96 -8.90 12.48 7.48
C ARG A 96 -8.20 13.62 6.75
N GLU A 97 -7.13 13.33 6.01
CA GLU A 97 -6.43 14.31 5.19
C GLU A 97 -7.32 14.84 4.06
N ALA A 98 -8.09 13.96 3.41
CA ALA A 98 -9.05 14.37 2.38
C ALA A 98 -10.17 15.25 2.98
N GLU A 99 -10.73 14.88 4.14
CA GLU A 99 -11.72 15.72 4.84
C GLU A 99 -11.15 17.08 5.23
N GLN A 100 -9.89 17.12 5.68
CA GLN A 100 -9.23 18.36 6.05
C GLN A 100 -8.99 19.25 4.82
N SER A 101 -8.56 18.67 3.70
CA SER A 101 -8.38 19.40 2.44
C SER A 101 -9.68 20.07 1.99
N LEU A 102 -10.80 19.33 2.04
CA LEU A 102 -12.12 19.89 1.72
C LEU A 102 -12.49 21.07 2.64
N ARG A 103 -12.25 20.92 3.95
CA ARG A 103 -12.51 22.01 4.92
C ARG A 103 -11.63 23.24 4.67
N GLU A 104 -10.38 23.04 4.28
CA GLU A 104 -9.47 24.13 3.95
C GLU A 104 -9.91 24.87 2.67
N GLU A 105 -10.37 24.15 1.65
CA GLU A 105 -10.96 24.73 0.45
C GLU A 105 -12.23 25.53 0.75
N GLU A 106 -13.15 24.96 1.54
CA GLU A 106 -14.37 25.65 1.98
C GLU A 106 -14.05 26.92 2.78
N ALA A 107 -13.08 26.85 3.71
CA ALA A 107 -12.63 27.99 4.48
C ALA A 107 -11.99 29.06 3.60
N GLY A 108 -11.18 28.66 2.61
CA GLY A 108 -10.59 29.56 1.61
C GLY A 108 -11.66 30.28 0.79
N ALA A 109 -12.69 29.56 0.33
CA ALA A 109 -13.81 30.14 -0.41
C ALA A 109 -14.62 31.13 0.44
N VAL A 110 -14.86 30.81 1.73
CA VAL A 110 -15.52 31.74 2.67
C VAL A 110 -14.68 32.99 2.88
N LEU A 111 -13.37 32.86 3.07
CA LEU A 111 -12.45 33.98 3.23
C LEU A 111 -12.47 34.88 1.98
N GLY A 112 -12.34 34.30 0.79
CA GLY A 112 -12.38 35.05 -0.47
C GLY A 112 -13.69 35.81 -0.66
N ARG A 113 -14.84 35.22 -0.30
CA ARG A 113 -16.13 35.92 -0.29
C ARG A 113 -16.15 37.09 0.70
N ALA A 114 -15.63 36.90 1.91
CA ALA A 114 -15.58 37.94 2.91
C ALA A 114 -14.69 39.12 2.48
N GLU A 115 -13.54 38.84 1.87
CA GLU A 115 -12.64 39.85 1.30
C GLU A 115 -13.32 40.63 0.17
N ALA A 116 -14.00 39.93 -0.75
CA ALA A 116 -14.73 40.58 -1.85
C ALA A 116 -15.86 41.49 -1.35
N LEU A 117 -16.64 41.03 -0.35
CA LEU A 117 -17.68 41.84 0.28
C LEU A 117 -17.11 43.07 0.98
N ASN A 118 -16.01 42.91 1.73
CA ASN A 118 -15.34 44.02 2.39
C ASN A 118 -14.84 45.06 1.38
N LEU A 119 -14.24 44.62 0.27
CA LEU A 119 -13.81 45.50 -0.80
C LEU A 119 -14.99 46.27 -1.42
N GLY A 120 -16.10 45.58 -1.72
CA GLY A 120 -17.32 46.21 -2.23
C GLY A 120 -17.85 47.28 -1.28
N LEU A 121 -17.94 46.97 0.02
CA LEU A 121 -18.38 47.91 1.04
C LEU A 121 -17.44 49.12 1.20
N GLU A 122 -16.12 48.92 1.11
CA GLU A 122 -15.15 50.02 1.14
C GLU A 122 -15.29 50.96 -0.05
N LEU A 123 -15.46 50.42 -1.25
CA LEU A 123 -15.65 51.22 -2.46
C LEU A 123 -16.94 52.05 -2.40
N ILE A 124 -18.02 51.48 -1.86
CA ILE A 124 -19.27 52.20 -1.60
C ILE A 124 -19.04 53.31 -0.56
N ARG A 125 -18.40 52.99 0.58
CA ARG A 125 -18.15 53.95 1.66
C ARG A 125 -17.33 55.15 1.19
N ARG A 126 -16.47 54.98 0.18
CA ARG A 126 -15.62 56.04 -0.38
C ARG A 126 -16.25 56.78 -1.57
N ASP A 127 -17.51 56.52 -1.94
CA ASP A 127 -18.16 57.03 -3.17
C ASP A 127 -17.31 56.77 -4.44
N GLN A 128 -16.60 55.63 -4.46
CA GLN A 128 -15.68 55.24 -5.53
C GLN A 128 -16.32 54.30 -6.54
N LEU A 129 -17.61 54.00 -6.41
CA LEU A 129 -18.38 53.15 -7.32
C LEU A 129 -19.39 54.02 -8.06
N ARG A 130 -19.35 54.04 -9.40
CA ARG A 130 -20.28 54.85 -10.21
C ARG A 130 -20.78 54.11 -11.44
N TRP A 131 -22.04 54.36 -11.78
CA TRP A 131 -22.65 53.91 -13.02
C TRP A 131 -22.34 54.88 -14.16
N VAL A 132 -21.76 54.38 -15.25
CA VAL A 132 -21.54 55.15 -16.48
C VAL A 132 -22.44 54.58 -17.57
N PRO A 133 -23.49 55.30 -17.99
CA PRO A 133 -24.33 54.87 -19.09
C PRO A 133 -23.53 54.81 -20.39
N ASP A 134 -23.84 53.84 -21.25
CA ASP A 134 -23.22 53.73 -22.56
C ASP A 134 -23.79 54.80 -23.50
N ARG A 135 -23.00 55.23 -24.50
CA ARG A 135 -23.34 56.34 -25.40
C ARG A 135 -24.62 56.11 -26.23
N LYS A 136 -25.08 54.86 -26.32
CA LYS A 136 -26.27 54.46 -27.07
C LYS A 136 -27.54 54.38 -26.22
N GLY A 137 -27.44 54.49 -24.89
CA GLY A 137 -28.60 54.41 -23.98
C GLY A 137 -29.12 52.99 -23.71
N ASP A 138 -28.61 51.98 -24.41
CA ASP A 138 -29.06 50.58 -24.30
C ASP A 138 -28.45 49.81 -23.11
N GLY A 139 -27.75 50.51 -22.20
CA GLY A 139 -27.09 49.92 -21.03
C GLY A 139 -26.06 50.85 -20.40
N GLY A 140 -25.22 50.30 -19.53
CA GLY A 140 -24.09 51.00 -18.92
C GLY A 140 -23.10 50.04 -18.27
N ARG A 141 -22.01 50.61 -17.75
CA ARG A 141 -20.99 49.85 -17.01
C ARG A 141 -20.74 50.49 -15.67
N LEU A 142 -20.46 49.65 -14.70
CA LEU A 142 -20.09 50.07 -13.36
C LEU A 142 -18.56 50.25 -13.37
N VAL A 143 -18.09 51.44 -12.99
CA VAL A 143 -16.65 51.80 -12.98
C VAL A 143 -16.23 52.19 -11.58
N HIS A 144 -14.94 52.03 -11.29
CA HIS A 144 -14.38 52.36 -9.99
C HIS A 144 -13.33 53.48 -10.06
N GLY A 145 -13.32 54.33 -9.03
CA GLY A 145 -12.35 55.42 -8.84
C GLY A 145 -12.99 56.77 -8.48
N PRO A 146 -12.19 57.76 -8.05
CA PRO A 146 -12.64 59.13 -7.76
C PRO A 146 -13.39 59.73 -8.96
N ARG A 147 -14.43 60.56 -8.71
CA ARG A 147 -15.28 61.16 -9.77
C ARG A 147 -14.47 61.89 -10.87
N ASP A 148 -13.31 62.43 -10.50
CA ASP A 148 -12.45 63.23 -11.39
C ASP A 148 -11.29 62.42 -12.01
N ALA A 149 -11.24 61.11 -11.78
CA ALA A 149 -10.18 60.24 -12.28
C ALA A 149 -10.61 59.43 -13.52
N ALA A 150 -9.61 59.06 -14.34
CA ALA A 150 -9.79 58.18 -15.49
C ALA A 150 -10.55 56.91 -15.10
N GLU A 151 -11.58 56.59 -15.89
CA GLU A 151 -12.43 55.43 -15.66
C GLU A 151 -11.60 54.15 -15.63
N ARG A 152 -11.70 53.40 -14.54
CA ARG A 152 -11.17 52.05 -14.48
C ARG A 152 -12.34 51.07 -14.49
N PRO A 153 -12.36 50.10 -15.43
CA PRO A 153 -13.35 49.05 -15.40
C PRO A 153 -13.23 48.32 -14.06
N LEU A 154 -14.35 47.89 -13.49
CA LEU A 154 -14.29 47.03 -12.33
C LEU A 154 -13.40 45.81 -12.63
N PRO A 155 -12.69 45.30 -11.63
CA PRO A 155 -11.92 44.07 -11.78
C PRO A 155 -12.79 42.83 -12.05
N LEU A 156 -14.13 42.99 -12.11
CA LEU A 156 -15.12 41.94 -12.36
C LEU A 156 -15.79 42.17 -13.73
N LYS A 157 -15.88 41.12 -14.56
CA LYS A 157 -16.64 41.15 -15.81
C LYS A 157 -18.11 40.88 -15.48
N MET A 158 -18.96 41.89 -15.65
CA MET A 158 -20.41 41.71 -15.53
C MET A 158 -21.00 41.20 -16.84
N HIS A 159 -21.74 40.11 -16.78
CA HIS A 159 -22.44 39.45 -17.88
C HIS A 159 -23.93 39.82 -17.95
N ALA A 160 -24.50 40.32 -16.85
CA ALA A 160 -25.88 40.82 -16.78
C ALA A 160 -26.01 42.22 -17.42
N ARG A 161 -27.00 42.38 -18.32
CA ARG A 161 -27.42 43.70 -18.78
C ARG A 161 -28.13 44.42 -17.63
N LEU A 162 -27.51 45.50 -17.16
CA LEU A 162 -28.09 46.36 -16.14
C LEU A 162 -28.88 47.48 -16.83
N GLU A 163 -30.20 47.51 -16.60
CA GLU A 163 -31.09 48.52 -17.18
C GLU A 163 -31.10 49.83 -16.37
N PRO A 164 -31.29 50.99 -17.02
CA PRO A 164 -31.19 52.30 -16.39
C PRO A 164 -32.27 52.61 -15.33
N GLU A 165 -33.37 51.85 -15.28
CA GLU A 165 -34.46 52.04 -14.31
C GLU A 165 -34.21 51.32 -12.97
N MET A 166 -33.18 50.48 -12.87
CA MET A 166 -32.91 49.69 -11.68
C MET A 166 -32.37 50.53 -10.52
N SER A 167 -32.90 50.27 -9.33
CA SER A 167 -32.40 50.81 -8.09
C SER A 167 -30.98 50.31 -7.80
N LEU A 168 -30.22 51.08 -6.99
CA LEU A 168 -28.89 50.68 -6.52
C LEU A 168 -28.92 49.31 -5.82
N LEU A 169 -30.01 48.98 -5.13
CA LEU A 169 -30.20 47.69 -4.48
C LEU A 169 -30.35 46.55 -5.48
N GLU A 170 -31.09 46.74 -6.57
CA GLU A 170 -31.22 45.74 -7.65
C GLU A 170 -29.90 45.53 -8.39
N ILE A 171 -29.14 46.61 -8.62
CA ILE A 171 -27.79 46.52 -9.18
C ILE A 171 -26.87 45.72 -8.24
N LEU A 172 -26.89 46.02 -6.94
CA LEU A 172 -26.11 45.29 -5.94
C LEU A 172 -26.52 43.81 -5.84
N LEU A 173 -27.82 43.51 -5.87
CA LEU A 173 -28.33 42.15 -5.88
C LEU A 173 -27.90 41.38 -7.13
N LYS A 174 -27.91 42.02 -8.31
CA LYS A 174 -27.39 41.42 -9.54
C LYS A 174 -25.88 41.18 -9.48
N ILE A 175 -25.09 42.12 -8.96
CA ILE A 175 -23.65 41.94 -8.75
C ILE A 175 -23.38 40.76 -7.80
N ILE A 176 -24.10 40.72 -6.67
CA ILE A 176 -23.95 39.64 -5.68
C ILE A 176 -24.37 38.29 -6.29
N ALA A 177 -25.47 38.26 -7.05
CA ALA A 177 -25.93 37.05 -7.73
C ALA A 177 -24.89 36.55 -8.73
N GLU A 178 -24.25 37.44 -9.48
CA GLU A 178 -23.22 37.08 -10.46
C GLU A 178 -21.93 36.56 -9.79
N ILE A 179 -21.50 37.20 -8.71
CA ILE A 179 -20.37 36.72 -7.90
C ILE A 179 -20.67 35.33 -7.31
N ILE A 180 -21.90 35.11 -6.85
CA ILE A 180 -22.35 33.80 -6.35
C ILE A 180 -22.41 32.78 -7.50
N GLU A 181 -22.88 33.17 -8.68
CA GLU A 181 -22.94 32.30 -9.84
C GLU A 181 -21.55 31.87 -10.31
N ASP A 182 -20.61 32.81 -10.46
CA ASP A 182 -19.22 32.53 -10.83
C ASP A 182 -18.54 31.63 -9.78
N ALA A 183 -18.73 31.93 -8.50
CA ALA A 183 -18.18 31.11 -7.41
C ALA A 183 -18.77 29.69 -7.37
N LEU A 184 -20.04 29.52 -7.78
CA LEU A 184 -20.70 28.22 -7.87
C LEU A 184 -20.53 27.57 -9.25
N HIS A 185 -19.92 28.25 -10.22
CA HIS A 185 -19.77 27.75 -11.58
C HIS A 185 -18.74 26.63 -11.63
N GLU A 186 -17.59 26.80 -10.97
CA GLU A 186 -16.55 25.76 -10.90
C GLU A 186 -17.08 24.48 -10.24
N GLN A 187 -17.77 24.60 -9.10
CA GLN A 187 -18.41 23.46 -8.43
C GLN A 187 -19.47 22.78 -9.29
N ARG A 188 -20.28 23.55 -10.05
CA ARG A 188 -21.25 22.98 -11.00
C ARG A 188 -20.56 22.22 -12.12
N MET A 189 -19.46 22.75 -12.67
CA MET A 189 -18.69 22.09 -13.72
C MET A 189 -18.01 20.79 -13.23
N GLU A 190 -17.62 20.71 -11.96
CA GLU A 190 -17.10 19.48 -11.36
C GLU A 190 -18.20 18.43 -11.18
N ILE A 191 -19.36 18.84 -10.63
CA ILE A 191 -20.54 17.97 -10.50
C ILE A 191 -21.00 17.46 -11.88
N ALA A 192 -20.92 18.30 -12.92
CA ALA A 192 -21.22 17.91 -14.30
C ALA A 192 -20.27 16.83 -14.82
N ARG A 193 -18.96 17.00 -14.61
CA ARG A 193 -17.94 16.02 -15.03
C ARG A 193 -18.12 14.69 -14.31
N ASP A 194 -18.41 14.73 -13.01
CA ASP A 194 -18.67 13.52 -12.23
C ASP A 194 -19.96 12.84 -12.71
N ALA A 195 -21.00 13.62 -13.01
CA ALA A 195 -22.24 13.11 -13.60
C ALA A 195 -22.01 12.46 -14.98
N GLU A 196 -21.14 13.04 -15.82
CA GLU A 196 -20.73 12.44 -17.10
C GLU A 196 -19.97 11.12 -16.90
N ALA A 197 -19.01 11.09 -15.97
CA ALA A 197 -18.25 9.88 -15.65
C ALA A 197 -19.16 8.77 -15.12
N VAL A 198 -20.13 9.11 -14.27
CA VAL A 198 -21.15 8.17 -13.77
C VAL A 198 -22.04 7.67 -14.91
N ALA A 199 -22.50 8.55 -15.80
CA ALA A 199 -23.29 8.16 -16.96
C ALA A 199 -22.50 7.21 -17.88
N GLU A 200 -21.22 7.48 -18.11
CA GLU A 200 -20.35 6.63 -18.91
C GLU A 200 -20.13 5.24 -18.29
N CYS A 201 -19.85 5.18 -17.00
CA CYS A 201 -19.74 3.91 -16.26
C CYS A 201 -21.01 3.07 -16.36
N ARG A 202 -22.19 3.70 -16.23
CA ARG A 202 -23.48 3.00 -16.37
C ARG A 202 -23.70 2.45 -17.78
N ARG A 203 -23.34 3.20 -18.82
CA ARG A 203 -23.39 2.73 -20.22
C ARG A 203 -22.48 1.52 -20.45
N ARG A 204 -21.25 1.55 -19.91
CA ARG A 204 -20.30 0.42 -20.03
C ARG A 204 -20.79 -0.85 -19.34
N LEU A 205 -21.61 -0.69 -18.29
CA LEU A 205 -22.20 -1.79 -17.52
C LEU A 205 -23.61 -2.17 -18.00
N ASP A 206 -24.09 -1.60 -19.09
CA ASP A 206 -25.44 -1.80 -19.66
C ASP A 206 -26.58 -1.57 -18.65
N LEU A 207 -26.37 -0.60 -17.75
CA LEU A 207 -27.33 -0.20 -16.72
C LEU A 207 -28.24 0.92 -17.22
N ARG A 208 -29.51 0.90 -16.79
CA ARG A 208 -30.50 1.95 -17.11
C ARG A 208 -29.99 3.34 -16.68
N GLU A 209 -30.22 4.35 -17.52
CA GLU A 209 -29.88 5.74 -17.20
C GLU A 209 -30.60 6.22 -15.93
N ASP A 210 -29.89 7.03 -15.14
CA ASP A 210 -30.38 7.58 -13.89
C ASP A 210 -31.03 8.95 -14.15
N PRO A 211 -32.32 9.14 -13.82
CA PRO A 211 -33.02 10.41 -14.08
C PRO A 211 -32.41 11.60 -13.35
N VAL A 212 -31.71 11.40 -12.23
CA VAL A 212 -31.01 12.46 -11.51
C VAL A 212 -29.77 12.91 -12.27
N VAL A 213 -28.97 11.95 -12.75
CA VAL A 213 -27.78 12.22 -13.58
C VAL A 213 -28.19 12.89 -14.89
N THR A 214 -29.23 12.40 -15.55
CA THR A 214 -29.80 13.02 -16.75
C THR A 214 -30.30 14.44 -16.46
N GLY A 215 -30.92 14.68 -15.31
CA GLY A 215 -31.39 15.99 -14.89
C GLY A 215 -30.27 17.00 -14.58
N ILE A 216 -29.13 16.54 -14.06
CA ILE A 216 -27.93 17.35 -13.85
C ILE A 216 -27.34 17.77 -15.20
N LEU A 217 -27.14 16.82 -16.11
CA LEU A 217 -26.58 17.08 -17.44
C LEU A 217 -27.47 17.98 -18.32
N GLN A 218 -28.79 17.99 -18.10
CA GLN A 218 -29.72 18.88 -18.79
C GLN A 218 -29.68 20.34 -18.25
N ARG A 219 -29.26 20.54 -17.00
CA ARG A 219 -29.19 21.86 -16.34
C ARG A 219 -27.92 22.65 -16.66
N ASP A 220 -26.87 22.00 -17.12
CA ASP A 220 -25.65 22.65 -17.60
C ASP A 220 -25.76 23.23 -19.02
N ASN A 221 -26.98 23.29 -19.57
CA ASN A 221 -27.22 23.96 -20.84
C ASN A 221 -26.99 25.47 -20.65
N PRO A 222 -26.01 26.09 -21.33
CA PRO A 222 -25.57 27.47 -21.05
C PRO A 222 -26.64 28.53 -21.27
N ASP A 223 -27.73 28.19 -21.95
CA ASP A 223 -28.87 29.08 -22.23
C ASP A 223 -29.92 29.15 -21.09
N GLN A 224 -29.76 28.36 -20.02
CA GLN A 224 -30.63 28.39 -18.83
C GLN A 224 -29.96 29.05 -17.61
N ARG A 225 -29.11 30.06 -17.83
CA ARG A 225 -28.70 30.96 -16.73
C ARG A 225 -29.92 31.76 -16.28
N PHE A 226 -30.03 32.01 -14.97
CA PHE A 226 -31.23 32.56 -14.36
C PHE A 226 -31.72 33.81 -15.10
N ASN A 227 -32.82 33.68 -15.85
CA ASN A 227 -33.57 34.84 -16.34
C ASN A 227 -34.28 35.44 -15.12
N VAL A 228 -33.62 36.40 -14.46
CA VAL A 228 -34.21 37.27 -13.44
C VAL A 228 -34.50 38.63 -14.05
#